data_AF-A0A2C6BHH1-F1
#
_entry.id   AF-A0A2C6BHH1-F1
#
_cell.length_a   1.000
_cell.length_b   1.000
_cell.length_c   1.000
_cell.angle_alpha   90.00
_cell.angle_beta   90.00
_cell.angle_gamma   90.00
#
_symmetry.space_group_name_H-M   'P 1'
#
loop_
_entity.id
_entity.type
_entity.pdbx_description
1 polymer ?
#
loop_
_entity_poly.entity_id
_entity_poly.type
_entity_poly.pdbx_seq_one_letter_code
_entity_poly.pdbx_strand_id
1 'polypeptide(L)'
;MRYTHNFGRINGFVQIPKGGQFNTTSERRPIFDELDIKNINYPELFIGAKWDNFGIYYGMKYKSFKGNATLNEDLKTHNLQLRKGDKISSKHLYAFHNLGFSYDFKLNPKFTVTPKIEFSVFQFSYKFSSTGSITINNDERKFNAGGVRVGGEANYQFTDDFGVRLDVMTHIPHDSIKSSLDASLTGSYNLYRSENTEVNVLAGIGYDSFKYRDTQRDMQNFMDSKTKPVYKLGLELKF
;
A
#
# COMPACT_ATOMS: atom_id res chain seq x y z
N MET A 1 -15.47 5.23 -11.42
CA MET A 1 -14.49 4.14 -11.21
C MET A 1 -13.11 4.61 -11.65
N ARG A 2 -12.06 4.27 -10.91
CA ARG A 2 -10.68 4.60 -11.24
C ARG A 2 -9.78 3.39 -11.02
N TYR A 3 -8.94 3.09 -12.01
CA TYR A 3 -7.90 2.08 -11.92
C TYR A 3 -6.55 2.75 -12.17
N THR A 4 -5.56 2.42 -11.34
CA THR A 4 -4.17 2.83 -11.57
C THR A 4 -3.25 1.63 -11.38
N HIS A 5 -2.26 1.51 -12.26
CA HIS A 5 -1.11 0.66 -12.08
C HIS A 5 0.03 1.53 -11.54
N ASN A 6 0.57 1.12 -10.40
CA ASN A 6 1.60 1.86 -9.68
C ASN A 6 2.92 1.11 -9.76
N PHE A 7 4.04 1.83 -9.84
CA PHE A 7 5.38 1.23 -9.80
C PHE A 7 6.34 2.15 -9.04
N GLY A 8 7.27 1.57 -8.28
CA GLY A 8 8.21 2.37 -7.51
C GLY A 8 9.23 1.54 -6.73
N ARG A 9 10.26 2.22 -6.24
CA ARG A 9 11.30 1.60 -5.40
C ARG A 9 10.78 1.44 -3.98
N ILE A 10 10.87 0.24 -3.43
CA ILE A 10 10.50 -0.07 -2.04
C ILE A 10 11.75 -0.18 -1.17
N ASN A 11 11.67 0.30 0.07
CA ASN A 11 12.68 0.06 1.10
C ASN A 11 11.99 -0.22 2.43
N GLY A 12 12.69 -0.91 3.34
CA GLY A 12 12.17 -1.27 4.65
C GLY A 12 12.38 -2.74 4.97
N PHE A 13 11.54 -3.27 5.85
CA PHE A 13 11.68 -4.62 6.39
C PHE A 13 10.34 -5.20 6.85
N VAL A 14 10.35 -6.51 7.06
CA VAL A 14 9.22 -7.27 7.58
C VAL A 14 9.71 -8.21 8.67
N GLN A 15 9.35 -7.95 9.92
CA GLN A 15 9.71 -8.75 11.08
C GLN A 15 8.45 -9.41 11.63
N ILE A 16 8.33 -10.73 11.45
CA ILE A 16 7.17 -11.50 11.88
C ILE A 16 7.62 -12.65 12.79
N PRO A 17 7.58 -12.49 14.12
CA PRO A 17 7.91 -13.56 15.06
C PRO A 17 6.88 -14.71 14.98
N LYS A 18 7.34 -15.94 15.25
CA LYS A 18 6.45 -17.09 15.40
C LYS A 18 5.72 -16.98 16.74
N GLY A 19 4.42 -16.70 16.69
CA GLY A 19 3.57 -16.62 17.88
C GLY A 19 3.91 -15.46 18.83
N GLY A 20 4.59 -14.42 18.33
CA GLY A 20 5.02 -13.29 19.16
C GLY A 20 6.17 -13.58 20.12
N GLN A 21 6.84 -14.73 19.98
CA GLN A 21 7.90 -15.17 20.89
C GLN A 21 9.24 -14.54 20.56
N PHE A 22 10.01 -14.20 21.61
CA PHE A 22 11.38 -13.72 21.47
C PHE A 22 12.28 -14.71 20.73
N ASN A 23 13.26 -14.19 20.01
CA ASN A 23 14.25 -15.00 19.28
C ASN A 23 13.61 -15.98 18.27
N THR A 24 12.44 -15.68 17.70
CA THR A 24 11.87 -16.46 16.58
C THR A 24 12.04 -15.76 15.24
N THR A 25 12.49 -14.52 15.24
CA THR A 25 12.85 -13.77 14.04
C THR A 25 14.01 -12.84 14.37
N SER A 26 14.80 -12.46 13.38
CA SER A 26 15.85 -11.45 13.51
C SER A 26 15.22 -10.06 13.65
N GLU A 27 15.82 -9.18 14.45
CA GLU A 27 15.30 -7.83 14.64
C GLU A 27 15.37 -7.03 13.33
N ARG A 28 14.26 -6.38 12.96
CA ARG A 28 14.06 -5.59 11.74
C ARG A 28 14.48 -6.33 10.46
N ARG A 29 14.32 -7.64 10.44
CA ARG A 29 14.70 -8.50 9.31
C ARG A 29 13.63 -9.56 8.99
N PRO A 30 13.56 -10.01 7.73
CA PRO A 30 14.41 -9.58 6.61
C PRO A 30 14.15 -8.14 6.13
N ILE A 31 15.21 -7.48 5.67
CA ILE A 31 15.11 -6.22 4.93
C ILE A 31 14.78 -6.52 3.46
N PHE A 32 14.06 -5.65 2.77
CA PHE A 32 13.65 -5.92 1.38
C PHE A 32 14.86 -6.08 0.43
N ASP A 33 15.93 -5.33 0.65
CA ASP A 33 17.17 -5.41 -0.15
C ASP A 33 17.88 -6.77 0.01
N GLU A 34 17.86 -7.34 1.21
CA GLU A 34 18.39 -8.70 1.50
C GLU A 34 17.62 -9.79 0.72
N LEU A 35 16.36 -9.53 0.40
CA LEU A 35 15.52 -10.43 -0.41
C LEU A 35 15.57 -10.11 -1.91
N ASP A 36 16.45 -9.19 -2.34
CA ASP A 36 16.53 -8.62 -3.68
C ASP A 36 15.20 -7.98 -4.16
N ILE A 37 14.45 -7.39 -3.24
CA ILE A 37 13.20 -6.66 -3.52
C ILE A 37 13.51 -5.17 -3.54
N LYS A 38 13.87 -4.66 -4.72
CA LYS A 38 14.18 -3.23 -4.92
C LYS A 38 12.99 -2.43 -5.44
N ASN A 39 12.22 -3.02 -6.35
CA ASN A 39 11.09 -2.36 -6.99
C ASN A 39 9.82 -3.21 -6.84
N ILE A 40 8.69 -2.54 -6.74
CA ILE A 40 7.36 -3.17 -6.75
C ILE A 40 6.48 -2.51 -7.80
N ASN A 41 5.51 -3.28 -8.29
CA ASN A 41 4.38 -2.74 -9.02
C ASN A 41 3.10 -3.32 -8.43
N TYR A 42 2.01 -2.56 -8.51
CA TYR A 42 0.75 -2.96 -7.90
C TYR A 42 -0.45 -2.20 -8.48
N PRO A 43 -1.61 -2.87 -8.65
CA PRO A 43 -2.84 -2.20 -8.98
C PRO A 43 -3.45 -1.49 -7.76
N GLU A 44 -4.11 -0.39 -8.03
CA GLU A 44 -4.99 0.32 -7.11
C GLU A 44 -6.32 0.63 -7.82
N LEU A 45 -7.42 0.28 -7.16
CA LEU A 45 -8.78 0.39 -7.65
C LEU A 45 -9.58 1.30 -6.73
N PHE A 46 -10.42 2.15 -7.30
CA PHE A 46 -11.38 2.97 -6.60
C PHE A 46 -12.74 2.89 -7.31
N ILE A 47 -13.77 2.56 -6.56
CA ILE A 47 -15.16 2.52 -7.05
C ILE A 47 -15.97 3.35 -6.08
N GLY A 48 -16.69 4.36 -6.57
CA GLY A 48 -17.48 5.23 -5.71
C GLY A 48 -18.71 5.74 -6.41
N ALA A 49 -19.67 6.14 -5.59
CA ALA A 49 -20.89 6.82 -6.00
C ALA A 49 -20.95 8.15 -5.24
N LYS A 50 -21.53 9.17 -5.88
CA LYS A 50 -21.77 10.48 -5.28
C LYS A 50 -23.25 10.81 -5.36
N TRP A 51 -23.76 11.39 -4.28
CA TRP A 51 -25.09 11.97 -4.18
C TRP A 51 -24.92 13.42 -3.71
N ASP A 52 -25.12 14.36 -4.63
CA ASP A 52 -24.76 15.76 -4.45
C ASP A 52 -23.28 15.92 -4.01
N ASN A 53 -23.00 16.53 -2.86
CA ASN A 53 -21.64 16.71 -2.35
C ASN A 53 -21.14 15.49 -1.55
N PHE A 54 -22.02 14.55 -1.18
CA PHE A 54 -21.64 13.38 -0.40
C PHE A 54 -21.18 12.24 -1.32
N GLY A 55 -20.12 11.53 -0.92
CA GLY A 55 -19.62 10.37 -1.65
C GLY A 55 -19.38 9.19 -0.72
N ILE A 56 -19.69 7.99 -1.23
CA ILE A 56 -19.25 6.72 -0.66
C ILE A 56 -18.35 6.02 -1.67
N TYR A 57 -17.31 5.34 -1.20
CA TYR A 57 -16.42 4.61 -2.09
C TYR A 57 -15.77 3.42 -1.43
N TYR A 58 -15.34 2.49 -2.27
CA TYR A 58 -14.46 1.40 -1.95
C TYR A 58 -13.13 1.59 -2.68
N GLY A 59 -12.04 1.63 -1.93
CA GLY A 59 -10.67 1.71 -2.43
C GLY A 59 -9.90 0.42 -2.11
N MET A 60 -9.19 -0.13 -3.08
CA MET A 60 -8.32 -1.29 -2.90
C MET A 60 -6.91 -1.00 -3.41
N LYS A 61 -5.90 -1.23 -2.57
CA LYS A 61 -4.49 -1.16 -2.94
C LYS A 61 -3.87 -2.53 -2.72
N TYR A 62 -3.48 -3.23 -3.79
CA TYR A 62 -3.08 -4.64 -3.74
C TYR A 62 -1.59 -4.81 -4.08
N LYS A 63 -0.71 -4.74 -3.07
CA LYS A 63 0.74 -4.90 -3.27
C LYS A 63 1.14 -6.36 -3.10
N SER A 64 1.39 -7.04 -4.21
CA SER A 64 1.92 -8.40 -4.24
C SER A 64 3.27 -8.39 -4.92
N PHE A 65 4.33 -8.74 -4.18
CA PHE A 65 5.69 -8.68 -4.68
C PHE A 65 6.52 -9.87 -4.20
N LYS A 66 7.57 -10.20 -4.95
CA LYS A 66 8.40 -11.37 -4.72
C LYS A 66 9.87 -10.98 -4.70
N GLY A 67 10.66 -11.73 -3.96
CA GLY A 67 12.12 -11.61 -3.90
C GLY A 67 12.77 -12.97 -4.04
N ASN A 68 13.93 -13.02 -4.68
CA ASN A 68 14.76 -14.21 -4.76
C ASN A 68 16.21 -13.79 -4.52
N ALA A 69 16.83 -14.31 -3.47
CA ALA A 69 18.17 -13.91 -3.09
C ALA A 69 18.99 -15.09 -2.58
N THR A 70 20.31 -14.90 -2.58
CA THR A 70 21.22 -15.70 -1.76
C THR A 70 21.56 -14.87 -0.53
N LEU A 71 21.38 -15.43 0.66
CA LEU A 71 21.57 -14.69 1.91
C LEU A 71 23.05 -14.31 2.10
N ASN A 72 23.30 -13.03 2.34
CA ASN A 72 24.64 -12.52 2.65
C ASN A 72 25.02 -12.69 4.14
N GLU A 73 24.01 -12.86 5.00
CA GLU A 73 24.13 -13.04 6.43
C GLU A 73 23.11 -14.07 6.92
N ASP A 74 23.35 -14.67 8.08
CA ASP A 74 22.39 -15.55 8.74
C ASP A 74 21.07 -14.81 9.00
N LEU A 75 19.94 -15.44 8.68
CA LEU A 75 18.60 -14.88 8.83
C LEU A 75 17.75 -15.82 9.68
N LYS A 76 17.24 -15.32 10.80
CA LYS A 76 16.20 -16.04 11.56
C LYS A 76 14.84 -15.48 11.17
N THR A 77 13.94 -16.34 10.73
CA THR A 77 12.55 -15.94 10.38
C THR A 77 11.61 -17.11 10.68
N HIS A 78 10.46 -16.83 11.27
CA HIS A 78 9.43 -17.83 11.60
C HIS A 78 9.95 -19.03 12.46
N ASN A 79 10.93 -18.77 13.31
CA ASN A 79 11.70 -19.72 14.12
C ASN A 79 12.55 -20.71 13.31
N LEU A 80 12.89 -20.34 12.08
CA LEU A 80 13.78 -21.09 11.19
C LEU A 80 15.07 -20.30 11.03
N GLN A 81 16.20 -20.97 11.25
CA GLN A 81 17.51 -20.39 11.08
C GLN A 81 18.01 -20.70 9.67
N LEU A 82 18.07 -19.68 8.82
CA LEU A 82 18.72 -19.73 7.53
C LEU A 82 20.16 -19.25 7.69
N ARG A 83 21.08 -19.88 6.96
CA ARG A 83 22.49 -19.55 7.00
C ARG A 83 22.87 -18.65 5.84
N LYS A 84 23.93 -17.87 6.02
CA LYS A 84 24.63 -17.22 4.91
C LYS A 84 24.91 -18.24 3.79
N GLY A 85 24.60 -17.86 2.55
CA GLY A 85 24.72 -18.72 1.37
C GLY A 85 23.45 -19.50 1.01
N ASP A 86 22.45 -19.56 1.90
CA ASP A 86 21.17 -20.17 1.56
C ASP A 86 20.43 -19.34 0.51
N LYS A 87 19.76 -20.02 -0.42
CA LYS A 87 18.87 -19.38 -1.40
C LYS A 87 17.48 -19.26 -0.81
N ILE A 88 16.96 -18.05 -0.76
CA ILE A 88 15.61 -17.74 -0.29
C ILE A 88 14.74 -17.21 -1.43
N SER A 89 13.51 -17.71 -1.52
CA SER A 89 12.45 -17.14 -2.36
C SER A 89 11.34 -16.67 -1.43
N SER A 90 10.85 -15.44 -1.63
CA SER A 90 9.80 -14.86 -0.81
C SER A 90 8.68 -14.26 -1.65
N LYS A 91 7.47 -14.29 -1.10
CA LYS A 91 6.29 -13.62 -1.62
C LYS A 91 5.62 -12.85 -0.49
N HIS A 92 5.32 -11.60 -0.75
CA HIS A 92 4.69 -10.68 0.19
C HIS A 92 3.37 -10.19 -0.39
N LEU A 93 2.38 -10.01 0.48
CA LEU A 93 1.08 -9.43 0.17
C LEU A 93 0.74 -8.36 1.20
N TYR A 94 0.53 -7.15 0.72
CA TYR A 94 0.09 -5.99 1.49
C TYR A 94 -1.15 -5.43 0.78
N ALA A 95 -2.32 -5.93 1.16
CA ALA A 95 -3.60 -5.51 0.57
C ALA A 95 -4.35 -4.60 1.54
N PHE A 96 -4.77 -3.43 1.07
CA PHE A 96 -5.58 -2.48 1.84
C PHE A 96 -6.97 -2.41 1.20
N HIS A 97 -8.00 -2.65 2.00
CA HIS A 97 -9.40 -2.56 1.63
C HIS A 97 -10.02 -1.42 2.42
N ASN A 98 -10.42 -0.35 1.74
CA ASN A 98 -10.90 0.88 2.38
C ASN A 98 -12.35 1.13 1.98
N LEU A 99 -13.25 1.19 2.96
CA LEU A 99 -14.58 1.75 2.79
C LEU A 99 -14.55 3.20 3.25
N GLY A 100 -14.79 4.13 2.34
CA GLY A 100 -14.61 5.55 2.58
C GLY A 100 -15.87 6.38 2.37
N PHE A 101 -15.91 7.49 3.11
CA PHE A 101 -16.90 8.54 3.00
C PHE A 101 -16.20 9.86 2.71
N SER A 102 -16.81 10.67 1.86
CA SER A 102 -16.25 11.95 1.43
C SER A 102 -17.32 13.02 1.33
N TYR A 103 -16.91 14.28 1.45
CA TYR A 103 -17.78 15.42 1.23
C TYR A 103 -17.07 16.47 0.38
N ASP A 104 -17.65 16.89 -0.74
CA ASP A 104 -17.07 17.89 -1.64
C ASP A 104 -17.39 19.32 -1.18
N PHE A 105 -16.35 20.09 -0.87
CA PHE A 105 -16.44 21.54 -0.71
C PHE A 105 -15.98 22.21 -2.00
N LYS A 106 -16.95 22.65 -2.80
CA LYS A 106 -16.71 23.42 -4.03
C LYS A 106 -16.40 24.87 -3.64
N LEU A 107 -15.12 25.21 -3.58
CA LEU A 107 -14.67 26.56 -3.18
C LEU A 107 -14.86 27.57 -4.32
N ASN A 108 -14.71 27.12 -5.56
CA ASN A 108 -15.05 27.85 -6.78
C ASN A 108 -15.28 26.84 -7.93
N PRO A 109 -15.69 27.27 -9.15
CA PRO A 109 -15.97 26.35 -10.25
C PRO A 109 -14.81 25.45 -10.67
N LYS A 110 -13.57 25.83 -10.36
CA LYS A 110 -12.35 25.11 -10.74
C LYS A 110 -11.69 24.38 -9.57
N PHE A 111 -12.09 24.64 -8.32
CA PHE A 111 -11.38 24.13 -7.15
C PHE A 111 -12.31 23.49 -6.13
N THR A 112 -12.07 22.21 -5.87
CA THR A 112 -12.82 21.40 -4.92
C THR A 112 -11.87 20.81 -3.90
N VAL A 113 -12.24 20.90 -2.62
CA VAL A 113 -11.58 20.19 -1.53
C VAL A 113 -12.53 19.14 -0.98
N THR A 114 -12.06 17.92 -0.88
CA THR A 114 -12.86 16.76 -0.50
C THR A 114 -12.20 16.06 0.68
N PRO A 115 -12.50 16.43 1.94
CA PRO A 115 -12.12 15.64 3.11
C PRO A 115 -12.71 14.23 3.03
N LYS A 116 -11.96 13.28 3.59
CA LYS A 116 -12.23 11.85 3.54
C LYS A 116 -11.99 11.21 4.90
N ILE A 117 -12.85 10.25 5.23
CA ILE A 117 -12.64 9.29 6.31
C ILE A 117 -12.82 7.88 5.74
N GLU A 118 -11.98 6.93 6.13
CA GLU A 118 -12.05 5.55 5.67
C GLU A 118 -11.94 4.56 6.84
N PHE A 119 -12.70 3.47 6.75
CA PHE A 119 -12.47 2.25 7.49
C PHE A 119 -11.60 1.33 6.64
N SER A 120 -10.40 1.04 7.15
CA SER A 120 -9.35 0.30 6.44
C SER A 120 -9.16 -1.08 7.06
N VAL A 121 -9.15 -2.11 6.22
CA VAL A 121 -8.70 -3.45 6.56
C VAL A 121 -7.42 -3.74 5.78
N PHE A 122 -6.34 -3.90 6.52
CA PHE A 122 -5.05 -4.34 6.00
C PHE A 122 -4.95 -5.86 6.10
N GLN A 123 -4.73 -6.52 4.97
CA GLN A 123 -4.45 -7.94 4.85
C GLN A 123 -2.96 -8.14 4.52
N PHE A 124 -2.30 -8.93 5.36
CA PHE A 124 -0.89 -9.25 5.25
C PHE A 124 -0.66 -10.74 4.99
N SER A 125 0.29 -11.06 4.12
CA SER A 125 0.93 -12.38 4.05
C SER A 125 2.41 -12.24 3.72
N TYR A 126 3.25 -13.00 4.42
CA TYR A 126 4.66 -13.21 4.11
C TYR A 126 4.91 -14.72 4.06
N LYS A 127 5.27 -15.17 2.88
CA LYS A 127 5.58 -16.57 2.56
C LYS A 127 7.01 -16.66 2.05
N PHE A 128 7.72 -17.71 2.45
CA PHE A 128 9.03 -17.99 1.89
C PHE A 128 9.34 -19.48 1.74
N SER A 129 10.32 -19.74 0.89
CA SER A 129 10.94 -21.04 0.65
C SER A 129 12.46 -20.85 0.72
N SER A 130 13.18 -21.88 1.15
CA SER A 130 14.65 -21.86 1.25
C SER A 130 15.26 -23.17 0.78
N THR A 131 16.45 -23.09 0.20
CA THR A 131 17.31 -24.24 -0.11
C THR A 131 18.75 -23.93 0.29
N GLY A 132 19.45 -24.91 0.85
CA GLY A 132 20.81 -24.74 1.39
C GLY A 132 20.96 -25.56 2.65
N SER A 133 21.24 -24.90 3.77
CA SER A 133 21.40 -25.52 5.09
C SER A 133 20.14 -26.27 5.56
N ILE A 134 18.96 -25.70 5.27
CA ILE A 134 17.66 -26.34 5.47
C ILE A 134 16.76 -26.11 4.26
N THR A 135 15.98 -27.13 3.91
CA THR A 135 14.99 -27.04 2.83
C THR A 135 13.62 -26.71 3.41
N ILE A 136 13.08 -25.57 2.99
CA ILE A 136 11.74 -25.10 3.37
C ILE A 136 10.97 -24.87 2.08
N ASN A 137 9.87 -25.58 1.90
CA ASN A 137 9.10 -25.48 0.67
C ASN A 137 8.08 -24.34 0.70
N ASN A 138 7.49 -24.05 1.86
CA ASN A 138 6.38 -23.10 1.96
C ASN A 138 6.03 -22.75 3.41
N ASP A 139 6.83 -21.92 4.09
CA ASP A 139 6.44 -21.37 5.39
C ASP A 139 5.77 -20.01 5.20
N GLU A 140 4.61 -19.80 5.85
CA GLU A 140 3.78 -18.61 5.67
C GLU A 140 3.25 -18.08 7.00
N ARG A 141 3.25 -16.74 7.12
CA ARG A 141 2.53 -16.01 8.16
C ARG A 141 1.59 -15.01 7.52
N LYS A 142 0.37 -14.93 8.05
CA LYS A 142 -0.67 -14.03 7.58
C LYS A 142 -1.50 -13.52 8.74
N PHE A 143 -1.99 -12.29 8.63
CA PHE A 143 -2.91 -11.69 9.58
C PHE A 143 -3.63 -10.52 8.92
N ASN A 144 -4.66 -10.02 9.60
CA ASN A 144 -5.37 -8.81 9.21
C ASN A 144 -5.28 -7.78 10.35
N ALA A 145 -5.36 -6.50 10.00
CA ALA A 145 -5.46 -5.41 10.95
C ALA A 145 -6.47 -4.37 10.46
N GLY A 146 -7.35 -3.94 11.36
CA GLY A 146 -8.27 -2.83 11.09
C GLY A 146 -7.67 -1.49 11.50
N GLY A 147 -8.15 -0.42 10.89
CA GLY A 147 -7.83 0.94 11.30
C GLY A 147 -8.76 1.97 10.68
N VAL A 148 -8.69 3.20 11.19
CA VAL A 148 -9.38 4.36 10.60
C VAL A 148 -8.35 5.23 9.91
N ARG A 149 -8.67 5.71 8.71
CA ARG A 149 -7.86 6.67 7.96
C ARG A 149 -8.62 7.97 7.80
N VAL A 150 -7.88 9.06 7.76
CA VAL A 150 -8.38 10.40 7.51
C VAL A 150 -7.47 11.11 6.52
N GLY A 151 -8.03 12.07 5.82
CA GLY A 151 -7.28 12.87 4.86
C GLY A 151 -8.22 13.60 3.93
N GLY A 152 -7.80 13.76 2.69
CA GLY A 152 -8.63 14.40 1.69
C GLY A 152 -7.95 14.54 0.35
N GLU A 153 -8.71 15.14 -0.54
CA GLU A 153 -8.32 15.42 -1.91
C GLU A 153 -8.51 16.91 -2.19
N ALA A 154 -7.60 17.49 -2.95
CA ALA A 154 -7.75 18.81 -3.54
C ALA A 154 -7.66 18.65 -5.05
N ASN A 155 -8.72 19.03 -5.76
CA ASN A 155 -8.80 18.95 -7.21
C ASN A 155 -8.88 20.35 -7.81
N TYR A 156 -7.97 20.65 -8.74
CA TYR A 156 -7.95 21.92 -9.48
C TYR A 156 -8.09 21.66 -10.98
N GLN A 157 -9.12 22.23 -11.59
CA GLN A 157 -9.42 22.13 -13.02
C GLN A 157 -8.78 23.31 -13.76
N PHE A 158 -7.79 23.05 -14.61
CA PHE A 158 -7.11 24.10 -15.38
C PHE A 158 -7.91 24.51 -16.60
N THR A 159 -8.30 23.52 -17.41
CA THR A 159 -9.14 23.62 -18.61
C THR A 159 -10.30 22.65 -18.50
N ASP A 160 -11.24 22.64 -19.44
CA ASP A 160 -12.36 21.70 -19.37
C ASP A 160 -11.92 20.22 -19.45
N ASP A 161 -10.77 19.96 -20.05
CA ASP A 161 -10.28 18.59 -20.27
C ASP A 161 -9.11 18.21 -19.35
N PHE A 162 -8.46 19.16 -18.69
CA PHE A 162 -7.30 18.90 -17.85
C PHE A 162 -7.45 19.42 -16.42
N GLY A 163 -7.23 18.53 -15.45
CA GLY A 163 -7.21 18.82 -14.03
C GLY A 163 -6.05 18.13 -13.31
N VAL A 164 -5.71 18.64 -12.13
CA VAL A 164 -4.72 18.05 -11.23
C VAL A 164 -5.34 17.81 -9.88
N ARG A 165 -5.03 16.63 -9.33
CA ARG A 165 -5.53 16.13 -8.07
C ARG A 165 -4.37 15.84 -7.12
N LEU A 166 -4.39 16.47 -5.96
CA LEU A 166 -3.58 16.10 -4.80
C LEU A 166 -4.44 15.24 -3.88
N ASP A 167 -3.99 14.04 -3.55
CA ASP A 167 -4.64 13.14 -2.59
C ASP A 167 -3.67 12.85 -1.45
N VAL A 168 -4.13 12.98 -0.20
CA VAL A 168 -3.35 12.70 1.01
C VAL A 168 -4.21 11.95 2.00
N MET A 169 -3.76 10.78 2.43
CA MET A 169 -4.43 9.93 3.41
C MET A 169 -3.45 9.38 4.44
N THR A 170 -3.87 9.32 5.70
CA THR A 170 -3.09 8.77 6.82
C THR A 170 -3.98 7.94 7.76
N HIS A 171 -3.43 6.89 8.37
CA HIS A 171 -4.10 6.18 9.45
C HIS A 171 -4.02 7.01 10.73
N ILE A 172 -5.15 7.08 11.46
CA ILE A 172 -5.13 7.49 12.86
C ILE A 172 -4.36 6.41 13.63
N PRO A 173 -3.27 6.74 14.34
CA PRO A 173 -2.52 5.76 15.10
C PRO A 173 -3.41 5.07 16.13
N HIS A 174 -3.62 3.76 15.98
CA HIS A 174 -4.42 2.95 16.89
C HIS A 174 -3.91 1.51 16.89
N ASP A 175 -3.81 0.91 18.08
CA ASP A 175 -3.28 -0.44 18.32
C ASP A 175 -2.00 -0.75 17.55
N SER A 176 -2.15 -1.41 16.40
CA SER A 176 -1.08 -2.01 15.63
C SER A 176 -0.61 -1.16 14.45
N ILE A 177 -1.42 -0.21 13.97
CA ILE A 177 -1.02 0.69 12.88
C ILE A 177 -0.47 1.97 13.52
N LYS A 178 0.85 2.16 13.45
CA LYS A 178 1.52 3.28 14.15
C LYS A 178 1.56 4.54 13.32
N SER A 179 1.78 4.40 12.02
CA SER A 179 1.85 5.53 11.10
C SER A 179 1.71 5.03 9.67
N SER A 180 1.07 5.84 8.83
CA SER A 180 1.12 5.68 7.39
C SER A 180 1.04 7.05 6.73
N LEU A 181 1.58 7.21 5.54
CA LEU A 181 1.30 8.37 4.71
C LEU A 181 1.21 7.90 3.27
N ASP A 182 0.07 8.17 2.66
CA ASP A 182 -0.19 7.97 1.25
C ASP A 182 -0.46 9.33 0.64
N ALA A 183 0.43 9.81 -0.22
CA ALA A 183 0.31 11.11 -0.85
C ALA A 183 0.55 10.95 -2.36
N SER A 184 -0.28 11.56 -3.19
CA SER A 184 -0.07 11.55 -4.63
C SER A 184 -0.56 12.81 -5.33
N LEU A 185 0.16 13.18 -6.38
CA LEU A 185 -0.19 14.23 -7.31
C LEU A 185 -0.46 13.59 -8.67
N THR A 186 -1.70 13.69 -9.15
CA THR A 186 -2.16 13.04 -10.38
C THR A 186 -2.77 14.06 -11.33
N GLY A 187 -2.25 14.16 -12.54
CA GLY A 187 -2.92 14.82 -13.65
C GLY A 187 -3.98 13.91 -14.26
N SER A 188 -5.11 14.50 -14.63
CA SER A 188 -6.23 13.85 -15.30
C SER A 188 -6.52 14.57 -16.60
N TYR A 189 -6.55 13.83 -17.72
CA TYR A 189 -6.90 14.37 -19.03
C TYR A 189 -8.10 13.62 -19.61
N ASN A 190 -9.16 14.36 -19.96
CA ASN A 190 -10.36 13.82 -20.58
C ASN A 190 -10.06 13.42 -22.03
N LEU A 191 -10.21 12.13 -22.35
CA LEU A 191 -10.07 11.61 -23.71
C LEU A 191 -11.40 11.57 -24.46
N TYR A 192 -12.49 11.46 -23.72
CA TYR A 192 -13.82 11.26 -24.27
C TYR A 192 -14.86 11.78 -23.28
N ARG A 193 -15.76 12.61 -23.81
CA ARG A 193 -16.93 13.13 -23.11
C ARG A 193 -18.18 12.87 -23.93
N SER A 194 -19.14 12.20 -23.30
CA SER A 194 -20.52 12.06 -23.75
C SER A 194 -21.44 12.53 -22.61
N GLU A 195 -22.74 12.70 -22.88
CA GLU A 195 -23.69 13.25 -21.91
C GLU A 195 -23.66 12.56 -20.54
N ASN A 196 -23.48 11.24 -20.52
CA ASN A 196 -23.52 10.41 -19.30
C ASN A 196 -22.20 9.69 -19.02
N THR A 197 -21.11 10.02 -19.72
CA THR A 197 -19.86 9.26 -19.57
C THR A 197 -18.63 10.10 -19.88
N GLU A 198 -17.66 10.05 -18.97
CA GLU A 198 -16.31 10.59 -19.19
C GLU A 198 -15.25 9.50 -19.05
N VAL A 199 -14.30 9.48 -19.99
CA VAL A 199 -13.10 8.65 -19.90
C VAL A 199 -11.89 9.56 -19.76
N ASN A 200 -11.12 9.36 -18.70
CA ASN A 200 -9.94 10.15 -18.38
C ASN A 200 -8.71 9.26 -18.28
N VAL A 201 -7.59 9.72 -18.83
CA VAL A 201 -6.26 9.15 -18.56
C VAL A 201 -5.65 9.84 -17.37
N LEU A 202 -5.01 9.04 -16.52
CA LEU A 202 -4.36 9.47 -15.30
C LEU A 202 -2.86 9.22 -15.39
N ALA A 203 -2.07 10.22 -15.02
CA ALA A 203 -0.63 10.09 -14.82
C ALA A 203 -0.20 10.87 -13.59
N GLY A 204 0.68 10.31 -12.77
CA GLY A 204 1.04 10.97 -11.52
C GLY A 204 2.27 10.39 -10.82
N ILE A 205 2.62 11.07 -9.73
CA ILE A 205 3.67 10.67 -8.81
C ILE A 205 3.12 10.61 -7.39
N GLY A 206 3.78 9.86 -6.52
CA GLY A 206 3.37 9.74 -5.13
C GLY A 206 4.44 9.21 -4.20
N TYR A 207 4.04 9.11 -2.94
CA TYR A 207 4.80 8.62 -1.82
C TYR A 207 3.89 7.75 -0.98
N ASP A 208 4.37 6.57 -0.62
CA ASP A 208 3.62 5.63 0.20
C ASP A 208 4.55 5.14 1.33
N SER A 209 4.10 5.32 2.56
CA SER A 209 4.78 4.80 3.74
C SER A 209 3.78 4.14 4.68
N PHE A 210 4.18 3.00 5.23
CA PHE A 210 3.35 2.24 6.14
C PHE A 210 4.21 1.59 7.20
N LYS A 211 3.90 1.90 8.45
CA LYS A 211 4.58 1.39 9.64
C LYS A 211 3.55 0.70 10.55
N TYR A 212 3.71 -0.61 10.67
CA TYR A 212 2.87 -1.47 11.49
C TYR A 212 3.70 -2.03 12.63
N ARG A 213 3.17 -1.98 13.85
CA ARG A 213 3.78 -2.56 15.04
C ARG A 213 2.68 -3.00 16.00
N ASP A 214 2.46 -4.30 16.12
CA ASP A 214 1.42 -4.84 17.01
C ASP A 214 1.77 -4.70 18.50
N THR A 215 0.87 -5.18 19.36
CA THR A 215 0.91 -5.02 20.82
C THR A 215 1.47 -6.25 21.55
N GLN A 216 2.04 -7.23 20.84
CA GLN A 216 2.64 -8.41 21.47
C GLN A 216 3.73 -7.99 22.47
N ARG A 217 3.83 -8.72 23.60
CA ARG A 217 4.71 -8.34 24.72
C ARG A 217 6.17 -8.69 24.47
N ASP A 218 6.44 -9.90 23.99
CA ASP A 218 7.83 -10.40 23.90
C ASP A 218 8.51 -9.94 22.62
N MET A 219 7.90 -10.23 21.47
CA MET A 219 8.37 -9.76 20.17
C MET A 219 7.19 -9.43 19.27
N GLN A 220 7.20 -8.25 18.67
CA GLN A 220 6.08 -7.71 17.90
C GLN A 220 6.22 -8.03 16.42
N ASN A 221 5.08 -8.21 15.76
CA ASN A 221 5.02 -8.04 14.31
C ASN A 221 5.35 -6.59 14.01
N PHE A 222 6.47 -6.35 13.32
CA PHE A 222 6.96 -5.02 13.04
C PHE A 222 7.33 -4.90 11.56
N MET A 223 6.71 -3.96 10.87
CA MET A 223 6.95 -3.70 9.46
C MET A 223 7.14 -2.21 9.26
N ASP A 224 8.11 -1.86 8.44
CA ASP A 224 8.25 -0.52 7.86
C ASP A 224 8.40 -0.72 6.36
N SER A 225 7.57 -0.06 5.57
CA SER A 225 7.63 -0.10 4.12
C SER A 225 7.47 1.31 3.59
N LYS A 226 8.37 1.71 2.70
CA LYS A 226 8.36 3.02 2.04
C LYS A 226 8.59 2.83 0.57
N THR A 227 7.62 3.25 -0.24
CA THR A 227 7.72 3.26 -1.70
C THR A 227 7.88 4.71 -2.17
N LYS A 228 9.02 5.02 -2.79
CA LYS A 228 9.30 6.38 -3.28
C LYS A 228 10.34 6.41 -4.41
N PRO A 229 10.13 7.24 -5.45
CA PRO A 229 8.82 7.75 -5.87
C PRO A 229 7.89 6.60 -6.30
N VAL A 230 6.59 6.79 -6.18
CA VAL A 230 5.56 5.94 -6.80
C VAL A 230 5.11 6.63 -8.08
N TYR A 231 5.28 6.00 -9.22
CA TYR A 231 4.70 6.46 -10.48
C TYR A 231 3.33 5.80 -10.67
N LYS A 232 2.36 6.58 -11.13
CA LYS A 232 0.97 6.16 -11.32
C LYS A 232 0.56 6.36 -12.77
N LEU A 233 -0.01 5.32 -13.38
CA LEU A 233 -0.66 5.39 -14.69
C LEU A 233 -2.01 4.71 -14.62
N GLY A 234 -3.04 5.29 -15.23
CA GLY A 234 -4.37 4.72 -15.07
C GLY A 234 -5.45 5.34 -15.92
N LEU A 235 -6.66 4.87 -15.66
CA LEU A 235 -7.90 5.30 -16.30
C LEU A 235 -8.95 5.61 -15.24
N GLU A 236 -9.77 6.61 -15.52
CA GLU A 236 -10.93 6.96 -14.72
C GLU A 236 -12.16 7.09 -15.61
N LEU A 237 -13.19 6.33 -15.25
CA LEU A 237 -14.49 6.31 -15.88
C LEU A 237 -15.48 6.98 -14.94
N LYS A 238 -16.15 8.04 -15.40
CA LYS A 238 -17.25 8.70 -14.67
C LYS A 238 -18.56 8.47 -15.41
N PHE A 239 -19.63 8.36 -14.63
CA PHE A 239 -21.02 8.23 -15.07
C PHE A 239 -21.83 9.34 -14.42
#